data_AF-A0AAX3SXL8-F1
#
_entry.id   AF-A0AAX3SXL8-F1
#
_cell.length_a   1.000
_cell.length_b   1.000
_cell.length_c   1.000
_cell.angle_alpha   90.00
_cell.angle_beta   90.00
_cell.angle_gamma   90.00
#
_symmetry.space_group_name_H-M   'P 1'
#
loop_
_entity.id
_entity.type
_entity.pdbx_description
1 polymer ?
#
loop_
_entity_poly.entity_id
_entity_poly.type
_entity_poly.pdbx_seq_one_letter_code
_entity_poly.pdbx_strand_id
1 'polypeptide(L)'
;MHNSFDINTYLDEFYRISKTKFMLIWMNRQQIDYLDWVRKKDMLYDFILWNKTNPMPTNNHIYQDKEYCMIIYSKKHRIPNYKNDYESKKTIFNYSIGKN
;
A
#
# COMPACT_ATOMS: atom_id res chain seq x y z
N MET A 1 25.24 -9.08 -12.47
CA MET A 1 24.88 -7.71 -12.07
C MET A 1 23.38 -7.68 -11.96
N HIS A 2 22.85 -7.59 -10.73
CA HIS A 2 21.41 -7.63 -10.47
C HIS A 2 20.75 -6.43 -11.16
N ASN A 3 19.77 -6.68 -12.03
CA ASN A 3 18.79 -5.67 -12.42
C ASN A 3 17.95 -5.36 -11.18
N SER A 4 18.50 -4.54 -10.27
CA SER A 4 17.77 -4.00 -9.14
C SER A 4 16.63 -3.16 -9.71
N PHE A 5 15.40 -3.60 -9.47
CA PHE A 5 14.20 -2.87 -9.86
C PHE A 5 14.27 -1.46 -9.24
N ASP A 6 14.48 -0.44 -10.07
CA ASP A 6 14.52 0.95 -9.60
C ASP A 6 13.10 1.47 -9.42
N ILE A 7 12.64 1.38 -8.18
CA ILE A 7 11.30 1.79 -7.80
C ILE A 7 11.04 3.27 -8.07
N ASN A 8 12.05 4.13 -7.91
CA ASN A 8 11.87 5.57 -8.08
C ASN A 8 11.52 5.92 -9.53
N THR A 9 12.23 5.32 -10.48
CA THR A 9 11.96 5.51 -11.92
C THR A 9 10.54 5.04 -12.27
N TYR A 10 10.09 3.91 -11.73
CA TYR A 10 8.72 3.41 -11.96
C TYR A 10 7.66 4.36 -11.39
N LEU A 11 7.87 4.85 -10.16
CA LEU A 11 6.97 5.80 -9.51
C LEU A 11 6.93 7.15 -10.25
N ASP A 12 8.05 7.61 -10.80
CA ASP A 12 8.12 8.83 -11.60
C ASP A 12 7.36 8.71 -12.92
N GLU A 13 7.46 7.58 -13.62
CA GLU A 13 6.67 7.32 -14.84
C GLU A 13 5.17 7.24 -14.54
N PHE A 14 4.79 6.56 -13.45
CA PHE A 14 3.39 6.56 -13.03
C PHE A 14 2.92 7.96 -12.67
N TYR A 15 3.74 8.72 -11.93
CA TYR A 15 3.43 10.10 -11.58
C TYR A 15 3.26 10.94 -12.83
N ARG A 16 4.06 10.75 -13.88
CA ARG A 16 3.93 11.45 -15.17
C ARG A 16 2.60 11.13 -15.86
N ILE A 17 2.20 9.86 -15.91
CA ILE A 17 1.01 9.39 -16.64
C ILE A 17 -0.29 9.67 -15.87
N SER A 18 -0.28 9.54 -14.55
CA SER A 18 -1.47 9.71 -13.72
C SER A 18 -1.93 11.17 -13.68
N LYS A 19 -3.17 11.47 -14.08
CA LYS A 19 -3.75 12.83 -13.99
C LYS A 19 -4.15 13.18 -12.56
N THR A 20 -4.70 12.21 -11.84
CA THR A 20 -5.22 12.37 -10.47
C THR A 20 -4.15 12.22 -9.40
N LYS A 21 -2.94 11.74 -9.78
CA LYS A 21 -1.82 11.47 -8.87
C LYS A 21 -2.24 10.59 -7.69
N PHE A 22 -3.09 9.61 -7.97
CA PHE A 22 -3.56 8.60 -7.02
C PHE A 22 -2.99 7.25 -7.41
N MET A 23 -2.44 6.53 -6.44
CA MET A 23 -1.72 5.28 -6.65
C MET A 23 -1.98 4.34 -5.48
N LEU A 24 -2.14 3.06 -5.80
CA LEU A 24 -2.28 1.98 -4.83
C LEU A 24 -1.23 0.93 -5.14
N ILE A 25 -0.34 0.66 -4.19
CA ILE A 25 0.77 -0.28 -4.38
C ILE A 25 0.74 -1.35 -3.29
N TRP A 26 0.67 -2.60 -3.71
CA TRP A 26 0.90 -3.76 -2.87
C TRP A 26 2.39 -4.02 -2.72
N MET A 27 2.87 -4.11 -1.49
CA MET A 27 4.30 -4.22 -1.19
C MET A 27 4.58 -5.07 0.05
N ASN A 28 5.83 -5.52 0.16
CA ASN A 28 6.35 -6.18 1.34
C ASN A 28 6.76 -5.15 2.42
N ARG A 29 7.16 -5.62 3.60
CA ARG A 29 7.56 -4.77 4.74
C ARG A 29 8.69 -3.77 4.44
N GLN A 30 9.51 -4.00 3.42
CA GLN A 30 10.55 -3.06 3.02
C GLN A 30 9.92 -1.88 2.25
N GLN A 31 9.59 -0.81 2.98
CA GLN A 31 8.82 0.34 2.49
C GLN A 31 9.63 1.64 2.37
N ILE A 32 10.92 1.63 2.76
CA ILE A 32 11.72 2.85 2.95
C ILE A 32 11.82 3.68 1.65
N ASP A 33 12.12 3.03 0.53
CA ASP A 33 12.34 3.73 -0.75
C ASP A 33 11.09 4.48 -1.24
N TYR A 34 9.90 3.91 -0.99
CA TYR A 34 8.65 4.56 -1.37
C TYR A 34 8.34 5.77 -0.49
N LEU A 35 8.59 5.68 0.82
CA LEU A 35 8.35 6.77 1.76
C LEU A 35 9.24 7.98 1.43
N ASP A 36 10.49 7.74 1.05
CA ASP A 36 11.41 8.80 0.63
C ASP A 36 10.98 9.44 -0.69
N TRP A 37 10.45 8.65 -1.64
CA TRP A 37 9.88 9.20 -2.88
C TRP A 37 8.65 10.08 -2.61
N VAL A 38 7.72 9.62 -1.76
CA VAL A 38 6.51 10.37 -1.39
C VAL A 38 6.85 11.70 -0.73
N ARG A 39 7.83 11.70 0.18
CA ARG A 39 8.35 12.92 0.83
C ARG A 39 8.94 13.90 -0.17
N LYS A 40 9.76 13.41 -1.12
CA LYS A 40 10.38 14.25 -2.17
C LYS A 40 9.35 14.91 -3.08
N LYS A 41 8.21 14.25 -3.35
CA LYS A 41 7.14 14.77 -4.22
C LYS A 41 6.04 15.54 -3.46
N ASP A 42 6.20 15.73 -2.15
CA ASP A 42 5.23 16.40 -1.28
C ASP A 42 3.81 15.80 -1.36
N MET A 43 3.75 14.46 -1.46
CA MET A 43 2.50 13.70 -1.53
C MET A 43 2.09 13.15 -0.15
N LEU A 44 0.83 12.77 -0.03
CA LEU A 44 0.28 12.09 1.15
C LEU A 44 0.27 10.59 0.91
N TYR A 45 0.31 9.82 2.00
CA TYR A 45 0.23 8.38 1.94
C TYR A 45 -0.55 7.82 3.13
N ASP A 46 -1.18 6.67 2.92
CA ASP A 46 -1.85 5.87 3.93
C ASP A 46 -1.51 4.38 3.74
N PHE A 47 -1.48 3.63 4.83
CA PHE A 47 -1.27 2.19 4.79
C PHE A 47 -2.59 1.44 4.99
N ILE A 48 -2.82 0.46 4.13
CA ILE A 48 -3.83 -0.58 4.29
C ILE A 48 -3.12 -1.89 4.63
N LEU A 49 -3.56 -2.51 5.72
CA LEU A 49 -3.09 -3.82 6.15
C LEU A 49 -4.15 -4.86 5.82
N TRP A 50 -3.75 -5.88 5.08
CA TRP A 50 -4.58 -7.05 4.84
C TRP A 50 -4.08 -8.22 5.69
N ASN A 51 -4.91 -8.67 6.63
CA ASN A 51 -4.60 -9.79 7.52
C ASN A 51 -5.26 -11.08 7.00
N LYS A 52 -4.44 -12.07 6.66
CA LYS A 52 -4.85 -13.41 6.23
C LYS A 52 -5.01 -14.30 7.46
N THR A 53 -6.19 -14.87 7.67
CA THR A 53 -6.49 -15.68 8.87
C THR A 53 -5.96 -17.12 8.81
N ASN A 54 -5.36 -17.55 7.70
CA ASN A 54 -4.76 -18.87 7.55
C ASN A 54 -3.37 -18.80 6.89
N PRO A 55 -2.37 -18.18 7.55
CA PRO A 55 -1.00 -18.26 7.06
C PRO A 55 -0.54 -19.72 7.11
N MET A 56 0.05 -20.21 6.02
CA MET A 56 0.70 -21.52 6.03
C MET A 56 1.74 -21.52 7.15
N PRO A 57 1.75 -22.51 8.07
CA PRO A 57 2.71 -22.56 9.16
C PRO A 57 4.08 -22.97 8.62
N THR A 58 4.75 -22.05 7.91
CA THR A 58 6.10 -22.23 7.39
C THR A 58 7.11 -21.73 8.40
N ASN A 59 8.16 -22.52 8.63
CA ASN A 59 9.26 -22.26 9.57
C ASN A 59 10.19 -21.10 9.19
N ASN A 60 9.82 -20.28 8.20
CA ASN A 60 10.62 -19.11 7.86
C ASN A 60 10.28 -17.98 8.84
N HIS A 61 11.31 -17.36 9.43
CA HIS A 61 11.25 -16.31 10.45
C HIS A 61 10.50 -15.00 10.07
N ILE A 62 9.63 -15.04 9.07
CA ILE A 62 8.89 -13.92 8.53
C ILE A 62 7.41 -14.21 8.73
N TYR A 63 6.73 -13.43 9.57
CA TYR A 63 5.28 -13.47 9.72
C TYR A 63 4.61 -13.12 8.37
N GLN A 64 4.14 -14.13 7.64
CA GLN A 64 3.47 -14.03 6.32
C GLN A 64 1.96 -13.82 6.43
N ASP A 65 1.45 -13.55 7.63
CA ASP A 65 0.04 -13.33 7.92
C ASP A 65 -0.50 -12.03 7.30
N LYS A 66 0.38 -11.12 6.87
CA LYS A 66 0.02 -9.77 6.46
C LYS A 66 0.52 -9.40 5.08
N GLU A 67 -0.35 -8.77 4.30
CA GLU A 67 0.03 -8.00 3.10
C GLU A 67 -0.12 -6.51 3.39
N TYR A 68 0.89 -5.73 3.00
CA TYR A 68 0.86 -4.29 3.12
C TYR A 68 0.49 -3.69 1.78
N CYS A 69 -0.42 -2.73 1.82
CA CYS A 69 -0.79 -1.90 0.69
C CYS A 69 -0.57 -0.45 1.09
N MET A 70 0.09 0.32 0.24
CA MET A 70 0.26 1.74 0.44
C MET A 70 -0.54 2.50 -0.61
N ILE A 71 -1.36 3.43 -0.14
CA ILE A 71 -2.06 4.39 -0.98
C ILE A 71 -1.23 5.67 -0.96
N ILE A 72 -0.91 6.19 -2.14
CA ILE A 72 -0.23 7.49 -2.31
C ILE A 72 -1.17 8.41 -3.09
N TYR A 73 -1.37 9.61 -2.59
CA TYR A 73 -2.28 10.57 -3.21
C TYR A 73 -1.77 12.01 -3.08
N SER A 74 -2.14 12.85 -4.05
CA SER A 74 -1.83 14.28 -3.98
C SER A 74 -2.64 14.97 -2.87
N LYS A 75 -2.08 16.02 -2.25
CA LYS A 75 -2.81 16.91 -1.32
C LYS A 75 -4.08 17.52 -1.91
N LYS A 76 -4.14 17.68 -3.24
CA LYS A 76 -5.33 18.18 -3.96
C LYS A 76 -6.38 17.09 -4.18
N HIS A 77 -5.97 15.82 -4.10
CA HIS A 77 -6.88 14.70 -4.23
C HIS A 77 -7.67 14.58 -2.93
N ARG A 78 -8.94 14.98 -2.98
CA ARG A 78 -9.88 14.60 -1.93
C ARG A 78 -10.19 13.13 -2.15
N ILE A 79 -9.79 12.29 -1.19
CA ILE A 79 -10.37 10.95 -1.09
C ILE A 79 -11.88 11.18 -1.12
N PRO A 80 -12.62 10.60 -2.10
CA PRO A 80 -14.06 10.78 -2.18
C PRO A 80 -14.62 10.51 -0.80
N ASN A 81 -15.56 11.33 -0.33
CA ASN A 81 -16.25 11.12 0.94
C ASN A 81 -16.97 9.76 0.90
N TYR A 82 -16.22 8.67 1.07
CA TYR A 82 -16.71 7.43 1.62
C TYR A 82 -17.35 7.85 2.94
N LYS A 83 -18.56 7.34 3.17
CA LYS A 83 -19.45 7.73 4.26
C LYS A 83 -18.63 7.95 5.55
N ASN A 84 -19.04 8.87 6.42
CA ASN A 84 -18.27 9.20 7.62
C ASN A 84 -18.35 8.09 8.70
N ASP A 85 -18.42 6.83 8.30
CA ASP A 85 -18.52 5.63 9.12
C ASP A 85 -17.16 4.93 9.26
N TYR A 86 -16.95 4.30 10.42
CA TYR A 86 -15.73 3.57 10.72
C TYR A 86 -15.42 2.46 9.69
N GLU A 87 -16.47 1.80 9.20
CA GLU A 87 -16.34 0.69 8.25
C GLU A 87 -15.76 1.09 6.89
N SER A 88 -15.98 2.32 6.45
CA SER A 88 -15.46 2.81 5.17
C SER A 88 -14.08 3.46 5.29
N LYS A 89 -13.62 3.74 6.52
CA LYS A 89 -12.30 4.30 6.84
C LYS A 89 -11.34 3.29 7.45
N LYS A 90 -11.77 2.05 7.70
CA LYS A 90 -10.89 1.03 8.26
C LYS A 90 -9.74 0.75 7.31
N THR A 91 -8.53 0.81 7.85
CA THR A 91 -7.30 0.49 7.14
C THR A 91 -6.84 -0.94 7.37
N ILE A 92 -7.50 -1.66 8.28
CA ILE A 92 -7.20 -3.05 8.61
C ILE A 92 -8.36 -3.91 8.12
N PHE A 93 -8.07 -4.80 7.17
CA PHE A 93 -9.03 -5.75 6.65
C PHE A 93 -8.68 -7.15 7.15
N ASN A 94 -9.61 -7.76 7.88
CA ASN A 94 -9.52 -9.14 8.31
C ASN A 94 -10.35 -9.99 7.34
N TYR A 95 -9.72 -10.88 6.60
CA TYR A 95 -10.42 -11.80 5.69
C TYR A 95 -10.51 -13.19 6.33
N SER A 96 -11.70 -13.53 6.83
CA SER A 96 -11.98 -14.89 7.32
C SER A 96 -12.28 -15.81 6.14
N ILE A 97 -11.34 -16.67 5.78
CA ILE A 97 -11.61 -17.78 4.85
C ILE A 97 -12.11 -18.95 5.68
N GLY A 98 -13.35 -19.38 5.44
CA GLY A 98 -13.97 -20.51 6.13
C GLY A 98 -14.95 -20.14 7.24
N LYS A 99 -15.93 -19.29 6.96
CA LYS A 99 -17.24 -19.42 7.62
C LYS A 99 -18.16 -20.13 6.63
N ASN A 100 -18.63 -21.31 7.04
CA ASN A 100 -19.76 -22.01 6.42
C ASN A 100 -20.97 -21.08 6.30
#